data_AF-A0A1H0FDH1-F1
#
_entry.id   AF-A0A1H0FDH1-F1
#
_cell.length_a   1.000
_cell.length_b   1.000
_cell.length_c   1.000
_cell.angle_alpha   90.00
_cell.angle_beta   90.00
_cell.angle_gamma   90.00
#
_symmetry.space_group_name_H-M   'P 1'
#
loop_
_entity.id
_entity.type
_entity.pdbx_description
1 polymer ?
#
loop_
_entity_poly.entity_id
_entity_poly.type
_entity_poly.pdbx_seq_one_letter_code
_entity_poly.pdbx_strand_id
1 'polypeptide(L)'
;MTPESAILIVGPAAVFDSGTVLRVATNSAGADLLTRTGAFKAASLGYTPGKIRLLSLSRGLGLRPLSEQPAVISTTTDASLNAAFAVFDGVTGNGDVEVLFPGLGLIESVPVVASNQAPFSLA
;
A
#
# COMPACT_ATOMS: atom_id res chain seq x y z
N MET A 1 -21.56 13.17 -19.46
CA MET A 1 -20.33 12.53 -18.96
C MET A 1 -20.72 11.62 -17.81
N THR A 2 -20.49 10.33 -17.92
CA THR A 2 -20.59 9.40 -16.79
C THR A 2 -19.43 9.67 -15.84
N PRO A 3 -19.65 9.70 -14.51
CA PRO A 3 -18.55 9.84 -13.56
C PRO A 3 -17.58 8.66 -13.72
N GLU A 4 -16.28 8.96 -13.72
CA GLU A 4 -15.24 7.94 -13.73
C GLU A 4 -15.36 7.09 -12.45
N SER A 5 -15.35 5.76 -12.59
CA SER A 5 -15.40 4.87 -11.44
C SER A 5 -14.04 4.87 -10.73
N ALA A 6 -14.05 4.91 -9.40
CA ALA A 6 -12.83 4.88 -8.61
C ALA A 6 -12.14 3.52 -8.74
N ILE A 7 -10.86 3.52 -9.09
CA ILE A 7 -10.00 2.34 -9.15
C ILE A 7 -9.12 2.35 -7.90
N LEU A 8 -9.10 1.23 -7.19
CA LEU A 8 -8.22 0.99 -6.06
C LEU A 8 -7.64 -0.43 -6.16
N ILE A 9 -6.32 -0.51 -6.33
CA ILE A 9 -5.57 -1.76 -6.41
C ILE A 9 -4.64 -1.80 -5.21
N VAL A 10 -4.87 -2.74 -4.31
CA VAL A 10 -4.04 -2.94 -3.12
C VAL A 10 -3.10 -4.12 -3.38
N GLY A 11 -1.81 -3.83 -3.44
CA GLY A 11 -0.76 -4.80 -3.70
C GLY A 11 0.11 -4.52 -4.93
N PRO A 12 1.17 -5.32 -5.12
CA PRO A 12 1.64 -6.32 -4.15
C PRO A 12 2.23 -5.68 -2.89
N ALA A 13 2.42 -6.48 -1.85
CA ALA A 13 3.36 -6.17 -0.77
C ALA A 13 4.73 -6.74 -1.15
N ALA A 14 5.82 -6.02 -0.89
CA ALA A 14 7.16 -6.48 -1.21
C ALA A 14 8.06 -6.47 0.02
N VAL A 15 8.83 -7.54 0.20
CA VAL A 15 9.78 -7.66 1.32
C VAL A 15 11.13 -7.08 0.89
N PHE A 16 11.66 -6.18 1.72
CA PHE A 16 13.01 -5.63 1.66
C PHE A 16 13.74 -5.98 2.97
N ASP A 17 15.07 -5.85 2.98
CA ASP A 17 15.91 -6.23 4.13
C ASP A 17 15.47 -5.60 5.46
N SER A 18 14.85 -4.42 5.42
CA SER A 18 14.42 -3.66 6.60
C SER A 18 12.90 -3.59 6.80
N GLY A 19 12.07 -4.17 5.93
CA GLY A 19 10.62 -3.97 6.04
C GLY A 19 9.77 -4.59 4.95
N THR A 20 8.45 -4.36 5.06
CA THR A 20 7.49 -4.72 4.02
C THR A 20 6.84 -3.46 3.48
N VAL A 21 6.89 -3.28 2.17
CA VAL A 21 6.31 -2.12 1.47
C VAL A 21 5.04 -2.56 0.76
N LEU A 22 3.90 -1.99 1.15
CA LEU A 22 2.63 -2.16 0.46
C LEU A 22 2.43 -1.06 -0.57
N ARG A 23 2.11 -1.44 -1.81
CA ARG A 23 1.63 -0.51 -2.84
C ARG A 23 0.12 -0.41 -2.82
N VAL A 24 -0.40 0.80 -2.96
CA VAL A 24 -1.81 1.09 -3.23
C VAL A 24 -1.88 1.96 -4.47
N ALA A 25 -2.36 1.43 -5.57
CA ALA A 25 -2.49 2.14 -6.84
C ALA A 25 -3.92 2.58 -7.11
N THR A 26 -4.07 3.78 -7.66
CA THR A 26 -5.38 4.39 -7.83
C THR A 26 -5.42 5.39 -8.98
N ASN A 27 -6.57 5.53 -9.64
CA ASN A 27 -6.82 6.65 -10.54
C ASN A 27 -7.18 7.92 -9.74
N SER A 28 -7.39 9.05 -10.43
CA SER A 28 -7.75 10.31 -9.77
C SER A 28 -9.02 10.22 -8.91
N ALA A 29 -10.02 9.45 -9.33
CA ALA A 29 -11.24 9.26 -8.55
C ALA A 29 -11.03 8.43 -7.26
N GLY A 30 -10.12 7.46 -7.28
CA GLY A 30 -9.79 6.67 -6.09
C GLY A 30 -8.76 7.31 -5.16
N ALA A 31 -7.98 8.29 -5.62
CA ALA A 31 -7.12 9.12 -4.78
C ALA A 31 -7.92 9.78 -3.63
N ASP A 32 -9.14 10.23 -3.91
CA ASP A 32 -10.06 10.77 -2.90
C ASP A 32 -10.51 9.72 -1.88
N LEU A 33 -10.54 8.43 -2.25
CA LEU A 33 -10.85 7.36 -1.29
C LEU A 33 -9.71 7.15 -0.30
N LEU A 34 -8.45 7.28 -0.73
CA LEU A 34 -7.29 7.11 0.14
C LEU A 34 -7.33 8.08 1.34
N THR A 35 -7.71 9.33 1.07
CA THR A 35 -7.74 10.40 2.08
C THR A 35 -9.04 10.41 2.88
N ARG A 36 -10.21 10.24 2.25
CA ARG A 36 -11.51 10.23 2.94
C ARG A 36 -11.64 9.11 3.95
N THR A 37 -11.08 7.94 3.64
CA THR A 37 -11.05 6.80 4.58
C THR A 37 -10.05 6.99 5.71
N GLY A 38 -9.06 7.89 5.53
CA GLY A 38 -7.92 8.03 6.42
C GLY A 38 -6.90 6.89 6.33
N ALA A 39 -6.98 6.06 5.29
CA ALA A 39 -5.95 5.07 4.97
C ALA A 39 -4.61 5.76 4.71
N PHE A 40 -4.65 6.89 4.00
CA PHE A 40 -3.54 7.80 3.78
C PHE A 40 -3.94 9.25 4.10
N LYS A 41 -2.95 10.11 4.26
CA LYS A 41 -3.09 11.57 4.34
C LYS A 41 -2.42 12.18 3.12
N ALA A 42 -2.99 13.25 2.59
CA ALA A 42 -2.32 14.06 1.58
C ALA A 42 -1.10 14.76 2.20
N ALA A 43 0.00 14.78 1.47
CA ALA A 43 1.25 15.46 1.82
C ALA A 43 1.75 16.24 0.60
N SER A 44 2.71 17.14 0.80
CA SER A 44 3.28 17.98 -0.26
C SER A 44 3.90 17.18 -1.42
N LEU A 45 4.38 15.96 -1.15
CA LEU A 45 5.02 15.08 -2.13
C LEU A 45 4.19 13.81 -2.45
N GLY A 46 2.88 13.83 -2.15
CA GLY A 46 1.97 12.70 -2.44
C GLY A 46 1.20 12.25 -1.20
N TYR A 47 1.46 11.03 -0.73
CA TYR A 47 0.69 10.42 0.35
C TYR A 47 1.57 9.94 1.49
N THR A 48 1.12 10.15 2.72
CA THR A 48 1.68 9.51 3.92
C THR A 48 0.67 8.52 4.49
N PRO A 49 1.09 7.31 4.90
CA PRO A 49 0.17 6.32 5.42
C PRO A 49 -0.41 6.74 6.77
N GLY A 50 -1.66 6.37 7.01
CA GLY A 50 -2.43 6.73 8.20
C GLY A 50 -2.92 5.51 8.97
N LYS A 51 -4.21 5.20 8.83
CA LYS A 51 -4.89 4.15 9.61
C LYS A 51 -4.84 2.76 8.96
N ILE A 52 -4.26 2.63 7.76
CA ILE A 52 -4.06 1.34 7.09
C ILE A 52 -3.24 0.40 7.99
N ARG A 53 -3.56 -0.90 7.98
CA ARG A 53 -2.80 -1.93 8.71
C ARG A 53 -2.47 -3.10 7.79
N LEU A 54 -1.28 -3.66 7.98
CA LEU A 54 -0.87 -4.90 7.38
C LEU A 54 -1.09 -6.03 8.39
N LEU A 55 -1.86 -7.05 8.03
CA LEU A 55 -2.15 -8.17 8.90
C LEU A 55 -1.40 -9.41 8.44
N SER A 56 -0.71 -10.06 9.37
CA SER A 56 -0.04 -11.34 9.16
C SER A 56 -0.83 -12.41 9.94
N LEU A 57 -1.72 -13.11 9.23
CA LEU A 57 -2.59 -14.13 9.83
C LEU A 57 -1.81 -15.26 10.50
N SER A 58 -0.75 -15.74 9.85
CA SER A 58 0.12 -16.80 10.38
C SER A 58 0.76 -16.45 11.73
N ARG A 59 0.86 -15.16 12.05
CA ARG A 59 1.49 -14.65 13.27
C ARG A 59 0.48 -14.01 14.24
N GLY A 60 -0.78 -13.84 13.84
CA GLY A 60 -1.78 -13.10 14.62
C GLY A 60 -1.39 -11.63 14.86
N LEU A 61 -0.66 -11.01 13.92
CA LEU A 61 -0.15 -9.64 14.07
C LEU A 61 -0.88 -8.65 13.16
N GLY A 62 -1.14 -7.45 13.69
CA GLY A 62 -1.58 -6.28 12.93
C GLY A 62 -0.57 -5.15 13.04
N LEU A 63 0.15 -4.88 11.96
CA LEU A 63 1.23 -3.90 11.91
C LEU A 63 0.71 -2.52 11.52
N ARG A 64 1.28 -1.50 12.16
CA ARG A 64 1.08 -0.09 11.78
C ARG A 64 2.19 0.30 10.81
N PRO A 65 1.92 1.26 9.91
CA PRO A 65 2.98 1.86 9.10
C PRO A 65 4.04 2.47 10.01
N LEU A 66 5.30 2.39 9.60
CA LEU A 66 6.42 3.05 10.28
C LEU A 66 6.13 4.55 10.44
N SER A 67 6.52 5.13 11.57
CA SER A 67 6.36 6.57 11.79
C SER A 67 7.22 7.41 10.84
N GLU A 68 8.39 6.89 10.47
CA GLU A 68 9.25 7.44 9.43
C GLU A 68 9.17 6.54 8.20
N GLN A 69 8.76 7.11 7.06
CA GLN A 69 8.60 6.36 5.81
C GLN A 69 9.85 6.57 4.95
N PRO A 70 10.57 5.51 4.57
CA PRO A 70 11.64 5.64 3.59
C PRO A 70 11.04 6.07 2.24
N ALA A 71 11.86 6.70 1.41
CA ALA A 71 11.44 7.10 0.08
C ALA A 71 11.21 5.85 -0.79
N VAL A 72 10.04 5.78 -1.42
CA VAL A 72 9.66 4.71 -2.35
C VAL A 72 9.38 5.33 -3.72
N ILE A 73 10.06 4.82 -4.74
CA ILE A 73 9.90 5.26 -6.12
C ILE A 73 9.11 4.20 -6.86
N SER A 74 7.97 4.57 -7.44
CA SER A 74 7.25 3.67 -8.34
C SER A 74 8.04 3.50 -9.64
N THR A 75 8.16 2.26 -10.10
CA THR A 75 8.78 1.93 -11.39
C THR A 75 7.73 1.53 -12.44
N THR A 76 6.45 1.66 -12.10
CA THR A 76 5.36 1.44 -13.05
C THR A 76 5.37 2.51 -14.14
N THR A 77 5.11 2.12 -15.39
CA THR A 77 4.99 3.03 -16.53
C THR A 77 3.55 3.45 -16.81
N ASP A 78 2.59 2.94 -16.04
CA ASP A 78 1.19 3.29 -16.19
C ASP A 78 0.90 4.67 -15.59
N ALA A 79 0.86 5.68 -16.46
CA ALA A 79 0.58 7.07 -16.09
C ALA A 79 -0.89 7.32 -15.70
N SER A 80 -1.80 6.36 -15.90
CA SER A 80 -3.20 6.48 -15.48
C SER A 80 -3.41 6.21 -14.00
N LEU A 81 -2.41 5.64 -13.33
CA LEU A 81 -2.46 5.27 -11.91
C LEU A 81 -1.38 5.99 -11.10
N ASN A 82 -1.79 6.58 -9.99
CA ASN A 82 -0.91 7.07 -8.95
C ASN A 82 -0.68 5.96 -7.92
N ALA A 83 0.53 5.88 -7.37
CA ALA A 83 0.86 4.93 -6.31
C ALA A 83 1.09 5.65 -4.97
N ALA A 84 0.41 5.17 -3.93
CA ALA A 84 0.72 5.46 -2.54
C ALA A 84 1.42 4.24 -1.93
N PHE A 85 2.37 4.48 -1.03
CA PHE A 85 3.16 3.44 -0.39
C PHE A 85 3.04 3.51 1.12
N ALA A 86 2.96 2.34 1.74
CA ALA A 86 3.01 2.20 3.19
C ALA A 86 4.08 1.17 3.55
N VAL A 87 5.08 1.60 4.31
CA VAL A 87 6.16 0.73 4.80
C VAL A 87 5.85 0.33 6.24
N PHE A 88 5.99 -0.95 6.51
CA PHE A 88 5.75 -1.61 7.80
C PHE A 88 7.02 -2.31 8.27
N ASP A 89 7.10 -2.60 9.57
CA ASP A 89 8.08 -3.55 10.10
C ASP A 89 7.97 -4.88 9.32
N GLY A 90 9.13 -5.50 9.04
CA GLY A 90 9.20 -6.65 8.15
C GLY A 90 8.27 -7.79 8.55
N VAL A 91 7.46 -8.24 7.59
CA VAL A 91 6.77 -9.52 7.67
C VAL A 91 7.71 -10.59 7.13
N THR A 92 8.09 -11.54 7.99
CA THR A 92 8.87 -12.71 7.59
C THR A 92 7.97 -13.72 6.89
N GLY A 93 8.39 -14.23 5.73
CA GLY A 93 7.67 -15.25 4.96
C GLY A 93 7.22 -14.75 3.59
N ASN A 94 6.63 -15.65 2.81
CA ASN A 94 6.21 -15.45 1.43
C ASN A 94 4.72 -15.78 1.21
N GLY A 95 3.96 -15.98 2.29
CA GLY A 95 2.52 -16.15 2.22
C GLY A 95 1.82 -14.81 2.04
N ASP A 96 0.63 -14.84 1.47
CA ASP A 96 -0.21 -13.64 1.32
C ASP A 96 -0.46 -12.98 2.68
N VAL A 97 -0.62 -11.67 2.63
CA VAL A 97 -0.99 -10.83 3.77
C VAL A 97 -2.39 -10.30 3.56
N GLU A 98 -3.01 -9.84 4.64
CA GLU A 98 -4.25 -9.09 4.53
C GLU A 98 -4.00 -7.62 4.84
N VAL A 99 -4.87 -6.76 4.33
CA VAL A 99 -4.80 -5.33 4.56
C VAL A 99 -6.12 -4.86 5.15
N LEU A 100 -6.09 -4.38 6.39
CA LEU A 100 -7.23 -3.64 6.92
C LEU A 100 -7.18 -2.23 6.33
N PHE A 101 -8.10 -1.96 5.42
CA PHE A 101 -8.26 -0.67 4.76
C PHE A 101 -9.43 0.08 5.43
N PRO A 102 -9.16 1.18 6.16
CA PRO A 102 -10.20 1.97 6.82
C PRO A 102 -11.35 2.30 5.87
N GLY A 103 -12.60 2.16 6.34
CA GLY A 103 -13.79 2.47 5.52
C GLY A 103 -14.10 1.51 4.37
N LEU A 104 -13.18 0.61 4.00
CA LEU A 104 -13.39 -0.43 2.96
C LEU A 104 -13.36 -1.85 3.52
N GLY A 105 -12.84 -2.04 4.74
CA GLY A 105 -12.81 -3.33 5.42
C GLY A 105 -11.52 -4.09 5.19
N LEU A 106 -11.59 -5.41 5.22
CA LEU A 106 -10.46 -6.31 5.06
C LEU A 106 -10.26 -6.65 3.58
N ILE A 107 -9.04 -6.48 3.09
CA ILE A 107 -8.63 -6.94 1.77
C ILE A 107 -7.76 -8.17 1.98
N GLU A 108 -8.30 -9.31 1.57
CA GLU A 108 -7.66 -10.63 1.75
C GLU A 108 -6.71 -10.93 0.58
N SER A 109 -5.82 -11.91 0.80
CA SER A 109 -4.97 -12.49 -0.24
C SER A 109 -4.11 -11.46 -1.01
N VAL A 110 -3.56 -10.46 -0.32
CA VAL A 110 -2.63 -9.51 -0.93
C VAL A 110 -1.28 -10.22 -1.12
N PRO A 111 -0.79 -10.37 -2.36
CA PRO A 111 0.40 -11.15 -2.63
C PRO A 111 1.64 -10.49 -2.05
N VAL A 112 2.48 -11.30 -1.42
CA VAL A 112 3.82 -10.90 -0.99
C VAL A 112 4.85 -11.35 -2.02
N VAL A 113 5.62 -10.42 -2.55
CA VAL A 113 6.63 -10.66 -3.60
C VAL A 113 8.03 -10.30 -3.12
N ALA A 114 9.05 -10.85 -3.80
CA ALA A 114 10.42 -10.40 -3.60
C ALA A 114 10.62 -8.99 -4.16
N SER A 115 11.59 -8.23 -3.61
CA SER A 115 11.87 -6.85 -4.03
C SER A 115 12.14 -6.70 -5.53
N ASN A 116 12.79 -7.68 -6.16
CA ASN A 116 13.07 -7.68 -7.60
C ASN A 116 11.84 -7.92 -8.50
N GLN A 117 10.69 -8.26 -7.92
CA GLN A 117 9.41 -8.42 -8.61
C GLN A 117 8.45 -7.24 -8.34
N ALA A 118 8.82 -6.33 -7.43
CA ALA A 118 7.98 -5.21 -7.06
C ALA A 118 7.98 -4.12 -8.16
N PRO A 119 6.82 -3.51 -8.49
CA PRO A 119 6.74 -2.36 -9.41
C PRO A 119 7.14 -1.03 -8.74
N PHE A 120 8.14 -1.09 -7.85
CA PHE A 120 8.69 0.02 -7.10
C PHE A 120 10.03 -0.37 -6.47
N SER A 121 10.80 0.63 -6.03
CA SER A 121 12.09 0.46 -5.35
C SER A 121 12.21 1.42 -4.17
N LEU A 122 13.05 1.07 -3.20
CA LEU A 122 13.48 2.00 -2.15
C LEU A 122 14.58 2.91 -2.73
N ALA A 123 14.49 4.21 -2.44
CA ALA A 123 15.48 5.21 -2.88
C ALA A 123 16.62 5.38 -1.87
#